data_AF-A0A0F7CKZ0-F1
#
_entry.id   AF-A0A0F7CKZ0-F1
#
_cell.length_a   1.000
_cell.length_b   1.000
_cell.length_c   1.000
_cell.angle_alpha   90.00
_cell.angle_beta   90.00
_cell.angle_gamma   90.00
#
_symmetry.space_group_name_H-M   'P 1'
#
loop_
_entity.id
_entity.type
_entity.pdbx_description
1 polymer ?
#
loop_
_entity_poly.entity_id
_entity_poly.type
_entity_poly.pdbx_seq_one_letter_code
_entity_poly.pdbx_strand_id
1 'polypeptide(L)'
;MVEVKVLSVGEPPSPEDLSRLADTFDGVIVVGKGYPSSWHTIIQAVRRAGSRWHRIVFINSERDLYANGLSLEDVIEAYKAYFDALSEFIPVVVSDTGKTVSRRDLLKSGLGVFFVYTALPDVKLQECSSLRDCRLCLSSCPFDAISGKPPKVSERSCLECGLCTSACPTGQLFTPVYAPEAVKRLFRALAQIGATRITITCPLARTRFYSERHEGSLPVELQCIASLRVHEFLYARQLGLTIDYYCPDDIRSDCPRRKAAEDYIAMMRELDSIIKPVAQTIVDASTLGALLEPLAREEDTWADLERLPLFRVDVDKDKCTLCGACANSCPTHALILTRGDQYSLSFNHSSCIGCNTCVRVCPEAALRLARATNPRLLTSKESFIAAQSPIARCRSCGKELGPERMIKRLEEKLARSGAPRSVLESIWLCPECKAKASEEEFKRLLGALS
;
A
#
# COMPACT_ATOMS: atom_id res chain seq x y z
N MET A 1 -2.86 -3.11 -31.21
CA MET A 1 -1.40 -3.22 -31.03
C MET A 1 -0.91 -1.84 -30.69
N VAL A 2 -0.14 -1.72 -29.60
CA VAL A 2 0.44 -0.44 -29.16
C VAL A 2 1.50 0.03 -30.15
N GLU A 3 1.40 1.26 -30.61
CA GLU A 3 2.37 1.83 -31.54
C GLU A 3 3.52 2.49 -30.78
N VAL A 4 4.68 1.84 -30.77
CA VAL A 4 5.89 2.35 -30.11
C VAL A 4 6.91 2.83 -31.15
N LYS A 5 7.32 4.10 -31.05
CA LYS A 5 8.36 4.68 -31.89
C LYS A 5 9.73 4.49 -31.27
N VAL A 6 10.64 3.83 -31.99
CA VAL A 6 12.06 3.72 -31.61
C VAL A 6 12.87 4.72 -32.42
N LEU A 7 13.70 5.52 -31.74
CA LEU A 7 14.63 6.48 -32.35
C LEU A 7 16.05 6.08 -31.97
N SER A 8 16.88 5.75 -32.95
CA SER A 8 18.33 5.60 -32.75
C SER A 8 19.02 6.88 -33.19
N VAL A 9 19.56 7.64 -32.26
CA VAL A 9 20.04 9.01 -32.52
C VAL A 9 21.47 9.20 -32.05
N GLY A 10 22.23 9.92 -32.88
CA GLY A 10 23.59 10.34 -32.56
C GLY A 10 23.64 11.47 -31.54
N GLU A 11 22.60 12.32 -31.47
CA GLU A 11 22.46 13.50 -30.59
C GLU A 11 21.09 13.48 -29.89
N PRO A 12 20.89 14.15 -28.73
CA PRO A 12 19.62 14.16 -28.05
C PRO A 12 18.55 14.87 -28.89
N PRO A 13 17.35 14.29 -29.09
CA PRO A 13 16.30 14.95 -29.86
C PRO A 13 15.84 16.24 -29.20
N SER A 14 15.32 17.18 -30.00
CA SER A 14 14.74 18.41 -29.47
C SER A 14 13.50 18.11 -28.61
N PRO A 15 13.20 18.93 -27.58
CA PRO A 15 11.96 18.79 -26.81
C PRO A 15 10.71 18.86 -27.70
N GLU A 16 10.70 19.72 -28.73
CA GLU A 16 9.58 19.84 -29.66
C GLU A 16 9.33 18.55 -30.46
N ASP A 17 10.38 17.89 -30.93
CA ASP A 17 10.26 16.62 -31.65
C ASP A 17 9.74 15.50 -30.75
N LEU A 18 10.26 15.41 -29.52
CA LEU A 18 9.80 14.43 -28.54
C LEU A 18 8.36 14.67 -28.12
N SER A 19 7.94 15.92 -27.93
CA SER A 19 6.55 16.29 -27.67
C SER A 19 5.62 15.75 -28.75
N ARG A 20 5.92 16.03 -30.02
CA ARG A 20 5.14 15.56 -31.16
C ARG A 20 5.04 14.03 -31.20
N LEU A 21 6.15 13.33 -30.97
CA LEU A 21 6.18 11.87 -30.97
C LEU A 21 5.40 11.29 -29.78
N ALA A 22 5.58 11.81 -28.57
CA ALA A 22 4.91 11.32 -27.37
C ALA A 22 3.39 11.52 -27.41
N ASP A 23 2.91 12.56 -28.12
CA ASP A 23 1.48 12.81 -28.31
C ASP A 23 0.89 11.99 -29.47
N THR A 24 1.72 11.50 -30.39
CA THR A 24 1.30 10.67 -31.54
C THR A 24 1.30 9.18 -31.21
N PHE A 25 2.34 8.70 -30.51
CA PHE A 25 2.58 7.28 -30.27
C PHE A 25 2.21 6.88 -28.84
N ASP A 26 2.05 5.58 -28.61
CA ASP A 26 1.79 5.02 -27.29
C ASP A 26 3.06 4.91 -26.43
N GLY A 27 4.21 4.86 -27.09
CA GLY A 27 5.52 4.92 -26.45
C GLY A 27 6.58 5.48 -27.39
N VAL A 28 7.60 6.12 -26.82
CA VAL A 28 8.78 6.60 -27.54
C VAL A 28 10.01 6.08 -26.81
N ILE A 29 10.82 5.29 -27.51
CA ILE A 29 12.10 4.79 -27.01
C ILE A 29 13.21 5.55 -27.73
N VAL A 30 13.98 6.32 -26.98
CA VAL A 30 15.16 7.02 -27.47
C VAL A 30 16.39 6.20 -27.12
N VAL A 31 17.08 5.73 -28.14
CA VAL A 31 18.35 5.01 -28.03
C VAL A 31 19.47 5.94 -28.44
N GLY A 32 20.42 6.20 -27.53
CA GLY A 32 21.53 7.11 -27.81
C GLY A 32 22.76 6.85 -26.96
N LYS A 33 23.85 7.54 -27.29
CA LYS A 33 25.15 7.45 -26.60
C LYS A 33 25.41 8.75 -25.84
N GLY A 34 25.56 8.70 -24.51
CA GLY A 34 26.25 9.77 -23.77
C GLY A 34 25.48 11.07 -23.42
N TYR A 35 24.14 11.11 -23.47
CA TYR A 35 23.35 12.30 -23.06
C TYR A 35 22.68 12.33 -21.66
N PRO A 36 23.13 11.62 -20.61
CA PRO A 36 22.43 11.62 -19.33
C PRO A 36 22.25 13.02 -18.72
N SER A 37 23.20 13.94 -18.93
CA SER A 37 23.22 15.26 -18.29
C SER A 37 22.15 16.23 -18.84
N SER A 38 21.82 16.15 -20.13
CA SER A 38 20.78 16.99 -20.74
C SER A 38 19.40 16.34 -20.74
N TRP A 39 19.34 15.01 -20.57
CA TRP A 39 18.08 14.24 -20.64
C TRP A 39 17.02 14.74 -19.67
N HIS A 40 17.39 15.01 -18.42
CA HIS A 40 16.47 15.57 -17.42
C HIS A 40 15.82 16.87 -17.91
N THR A 41 16.63 17.81 -18.42
CA THR A 41 16.17 19.11 -18.91
C THR A 41 15.24 18.97 -20.12
N ILE A 42 15.53 18.03 -21.02
CA ILE A 42 14.70 17.72 -22.20
C ILE A 42 13.33 17.21 -21.76
N ILE A 43 13.28 16.21 -20.87
CA ILE A 43 12.02 15.66 -20.37
C ILE A 43 11.22 16.71 -19.59
N GLN A 44 11.88 17.59 -18.82
CA GLN A 44 11.21 18.72 -18.17
C GLN A 44 10.65 19.74 -19.19
N ALA A 45 11.31 19.94 -20.33
CA ALA A 45 10.78 20.77 -21.39
C ALA A 45 9.55 20.14 -22.05
N VAL A 46 9.58 18.83 -22.38
CA VAL A 46 8.41 18.08 -22.89
C VAL A 46 7.24 18.16 -21.91
N ARG A 47 7.51 17.98 -20.62
CA ARG A 47 6.50 18.11 -19.56
C ARG A 47 5.91 19.52 -19.49
N ARG A 48 6.74 20.57 -19.56
CA ARG A 48 6.28 21.97 -19.58
C ARG A 48 5.49 22.34 -20.83
N ALA A 49 5.71 21.64 -21.94
CA ALA A 49 4.93 21.78 -23.17
C ALA A 49 3.53 21.12 -23.05
N GLY A 50 3.28 20.37 -21.97
CA GLY A 50 2.00 19.69 -21.76
C GLY A 50 1.86 18.37 -22.53
N SER A 51 2.95 17.86 -23.09
CA SER A 51 2.96 16.58 -23.81
C SER A 51 3.13 15.38 -22.86
N ARG A 52 2.85 14.17 -23.38
CA ARG A 52 2.89 12.90 -22.63
C ARG A 52 4.30 12.40 -22.30
N TRP A 53 5.05 13.17 -21.51
CA TRP A 53 6.45 12.90 -21.15
C TRP A 53 6.69 11.51 -20.53
N HIS A 54 5.70 10.94 -19.83
CA HIS A 54 5.74 9.61 -19.21
C HIS A 54 5.75 8.45 -20.23
N ARG A 55 5.49 8.74 -21.51
CA ARG A 55 5.60 7.78 -22.63
C ARG A 55 6.99 7.75 -23.25
N ILE A 56 7.95 8.49 -22.70
CA ILE A 56 9.30 8.57 -23.25
C ILE A 56 10.26 7.82 -22.32
N VAL A 57 11.02 6.89 -22.90
CA VAL A 57 12.09 6.16 -22.22
C VAL A 57 13.39 6.39 -22.97
N PHE A 58 14.48 6.57 -22.22
CA PHE A 58 15.83 6.61 -22.76
C PHE A 58 16.62 5.36 -22.42
N ILE A 59 17.28 4.80 -23.42
CA ILE A 59 18.21 3.69 -23.32
C ILE A 59 19.57 4.16 -23.80
N ASN A 60 20.56 4.07 -22.93
CA ASN A 60 21.95 4.23 -23.28
C ASN A 60 22.48 2.92 -23.87
N SER A 61 22.64 2.89 -25.19
CA SER A 61 23.04 1.67 -25.92
C SER A 61 24.43 1.15 -25.59
N GLU A 62 25.28 1.94 -24.92
CA GLU A 62 26.62 1.51 -24.51
C GLU A 62 26.70 1.15 -23.03
N ARG A 63 25.93 1.81 -22.17
CA ARG A 63 26.07 1.67 -20.71
C ARG A 63 24.98 0.86 -20.04
N ASP A 64 23.74 0.90 -20.54
CA ASP A 64 22.63 0.15 -19.93
C ASP A 64 22.72 -1.34 -20.27
N LEU A 65 23.20 -1.66 -21.48
CA LEU A 65 23.22 -3.01 -22.03
C LEU A 65 24.45 -3.81 -21.59
N TYR A 66 25.59 -3.12 -21.45
CA TYR A 66 26.89 -3.73 -21.15
C TYR A 66 26.93 -4.38 -19.76
N ALA A 67 26.07 -3.95 -18.85
CA ALA A 67 25.98 -4.46 -17.49
C ALA A 67 25.55 -5.93 -17.42
N ASN A 68 24.63 -6.40 -18.27
CA ASN A 68 24.02 -7.74 -18.14
C ASN A 68 24.22 -8.64 -19.36
N GLY A 69 24.99 -8.20 -20.37
CA GLY A 69 25.08 -8.92 -21.65
C GLY A 69 23.75 -8.97 -22.41
N LEU A 70 22.86 -8.01 -22.13
CA LEU A 70 21.53 -7.93 -22.74
C LEU A 70 21.63 -7.35 -24.14
N SER A 71 20.81 -7.85 -25.06
CA SER A 71 20.69 -7.23 -26.37
C SER A 71 19.83 -5.96 -26.30
N LEU A 72 20.14 -4.97 -27.14
CA LEU A 72 19.33 -3.75 -27.26
C LEU A 72 17.89 -4.08 -27.67
N GLU A 73 17.74 -5.05 -28.59
CA GLU A 73 16.45 -5.47 -29.15
C GLU A 73 15.55 -6.06 -28.07
N ASP A 74 16.10 -6.90 -27.20
CA ASP A 74 15.38 -7.50 -26.07
C ASP A 74 14.93 -6.45 -25.05
N VAL A 75 15.79 -5.48 -24.74
CA VAL A 75 15.44 -4.37 -23.82
C VAL A 75 14.38 -3.47 -24.43
N ILE A 76 14.45 -3.18 -25.73
CA ILE A 76 13.41 -2.46 -26.46
C ILE A 76 12.08 -3.20 -26.35
N GLU A 77 12.08 -4.52 -26.56
CA GLU A 77 10.86 -5.34 -26.48
C GLU A 77 10.28 -5.37 -25.06
N ALA A 78 11.13 -5.42 -24.04
CA ALA A 78 10.70 -5.28 -22.64
C ALA A 78 9.99 -3.94 -22.38
N TYR A 79 10.50 -2.84 -22.96
CA TYR A 79 9.83 -1.54 -22.87
C TYR A 79 8.57 -1.42 -23.73
N LYS A 80 8.45 -2.16 -24.84
CA LYS A 80 7.17 -2.25 -25.56
C LYS A 80 6.11 -2.94 -24.71
N ALA A 81 6.45 -4.00 -24.00
CA ALA A 81 5.54 -4.66 -23.06
C ALA A 81 5.13 -3.72 -21.91
N TYR A 82 6.04 -2.84 -21.45
CA TYR A 82 5.72 -1.76 -20.51
C TYR A 82 4.69 -0.77 -21.10
N PHE A 83 4.91 -0.26 -22.32
CA PHE A 83 3.99 0.68 -22.95
C PHE A 83 2.63 0.07 -23.30
N ASP A 84 2.60 -1.21 -23.65
CA ASP A 84 1.36 -1.97 -23.87
C ASP A 84 0.45 -1.89 -22.65
N ALA A 85 0.96 -2.26 -21.47
CA ALA A 85 0.20 -2.15 -20.23
C ALA A 85 -0.03 -0.70 -19.77
N LEU A 86 0.90 0.22 -20.01
CA LEU A 86 0.74 1.63 -19.64
C LEU A 86 -0.41 2.29 -20.41
N SER A 87 -0.67 1.87 -21.65
CA SER A 87 -1.73 2.42 -22.50
C SER A 87 -3.14 2.22 -21.93
N GLU A 88 -3.31 1.25 -21.02
CA GLU A 88 -4.58 0.97 -20.33
C GLU A 88 -4.90 2.01 -19.23
N PHE A 89 -3.94 2.86 -18.86
CA PHE A 89 -4.08 3.81 -17.76
C PHE A 89 -4.15 5.24 -18.26
N ILE A 90 -5.11 6.00 -17.71
CA ILE A 90 -5.30 7.41 -18.02
C ILE A 90 -4.57 8.25 -16.96
N PRO A 91 -3.51 8.98 -17.33
CA PRO A 91 -2.81 9.86 -16.40
C PRO A 91 -3.65 11.08 -16.04
N VAL A 92 -3.43 11.61 -14.83
CA VAL A 92 -4.10 12.82 -14.37
C VAL A 92 -3.52 14.04 -15.11
N VAL A 93 -4.41 14.89 -15.60
CA VAL A 93 -4.08 16.14 -16.28
C VAL A 93 -4.57 17.30 -15.43
N VAL A 94 -3.64 18.17 -15.03
CA VAL A 94 -3.94 19.35 -14.19
C VAL A 94 -3.79 20.61 -15.04
N SER A 95 -4.69 21.57 -14.84
CA SER A 95 -4.53 22.91 -15.41
C SER A 95 -3.67 23.79 -14.49
N ASP A 96 -2.65 24.44 -15.07
CA ASP A 96 -1.76 25.31 -14.31
C ASP A 96 -2.32 26.74 -14.27
N THR A 97 -3.32 26.96 -13.41
CA THR A 97 -4.01 28.24 -13.23
C THR A 97 -3.05 29.27 -12.59
N GLY A 98 -2.29 29.98 -13.42
CA GLY A 98 -1.28 30.95 -12.99
C GLY A 98 -0.01 30.95 -13.84
N LYS A 99 0.18 29.90 -14.65
CA LYS A 99 1.27 29.83 -15.62
C LYS A 99 1.17 30.98 -16.62
N THR A 100 2.17 31.85 -16.62
CA THR A 100 2.30 32.89 -17.65
C THR A 100 2.86 32.23 -18.91
N VAL A 101 2.02 32.10 -19.93
CA VAL A 101 2.40 31.47 -21.21
C VAL A 101 2.72 32.57 -22.21
N SER A 102 3.91 32.54 -22.81
CA SER A 102 4.24 33.50 -23.85
C SER A 102 3.48 33.20 -25.14
N ARG A 103 3.28 34.22 -26.00
CA ARG A 103 2.70 34.01 -27.34
C ARG A 103 3.50 32.96 -28.14
N ARG A 104 4.82 32.91 -27.98
CA ARG A 104 5.68 31.93 -28.67
C ARG A 104 5.37 30.50 -28.22
N ASP A 105 5.18 30.28 -26.92
CA ASP A 105 4.88 28.97 -26.37
C ASP A 105 3.51 28.48 -26.85
N LEU A 106 2.51 29.36 -26.87
CA LEU A 106 1.17 29.05 -27.39
C LEU A 106 1.20 28.70 -28.88
N LEU A 107 1.98 29.42 -29.69
CA LEU A 107 2.11 29.14 -31.12
C LEU A 107 2.87 27.85 -31.41
N LYS A 108 3.87 27.50 -30.59
CA LYS A 108 4.66 26.28 -30.76
C LYS A 108 3.96 25.02 -30.26
N SER A 109 3.27 25.10 -29.13
CA SER A 109 2.79 23.93 -28.38
C SER A 109 1.26 23.93 -28.18
N GLY A 110 0.55 24.88 -28.78
CA GLY A 110 -0.91 24.96 -28.74
C GLY A 110 -1.46 25.19 -27.34
N LEU A 111 -2.73 24.85 -27.14
CA LEU A 111 -3.38 24.93 -25.82
C LEU A 111 -2.85 23.90 -24.81
N GLY A 112 -2.08 22.90 -25.26
CA GLY A 112 -1.46 21.87 -24.42
C GLY A 112 -0.60 22.46 -23.30
N VAL A 113 0.04 23.62 -23.53
CA VAL A 113 0.89 24.32 -22.56
C VAL A 113 0.20 24.71 -21.24
N PHE A 114 -1.14 24.79 -21.23
CA PHE A 114 -1.91 25.06 -20.01
C PHE A 114 -2.16 23.81 -19.17
N PHE A 115 -1.93 22.64 -19.74
CA PHE A 115 -2.15 21.34 -19.13
C PHE A 115 -0.82 20.66 -18.85
N VAL A 116 -0.75 19.92 -17.75
CA VAL A 116 0.43 19.13 -17.43
C VAL A 116 -0.03 17.74 -17.01
N TYR A 117 0.53 16.72 -17.66
CA TYR A 117 0.43 15.34 -17.19
C TYR A 117 1.23 15.21 -15.89
N THR A 118 0.56 14.85 -14.81
CA THR A 118 1.19 14.73 -13.49
C THR A 118 1.26 13.28 -13.06
N ALA A 119 2.25 12.96 -12.22
CA ALA A 119 2.37 11.67 -11.56
C ALA A 119 1.60 11.63 -10.22
N LEU A 120 0.40 12.24 -10.20
CA LEU A 120 -0.47 12.20 -9.02
C LEU A 120 -0.98 10.77 -8.79
N PRO A 121 -0.96 10.28 -7.54
CA PRO A 121 -1.60 9.01 -7.21
C PRO A 121 -3.10 9.02 -7.48
N ASP A 122 -3.59 7.96 -8.09
CA ASP A 122 -5.00 7.67 -8.31
C ASP A 122 -5.45 6.49 -7.44
N VAL A 123 -6.76 6.38 -7.20
CA VAL A 123 -7.36 5.44 -6.28
C VAL A 123 -8.48 4.62 -6.93
N LYS A 124 -8.43 3.30 -6.73
CA LYS A 124 -9.57 2.41 -7.00
C LYS A 124 -10.68 2.67 -5.97
N LEU A 125 -11.63 3.54 -6.36
CA LEU A 125 -12.57 4.19 -5.44
C LEU A 125 -13.43 3.20 -4.65
N GLN A 126 -13.98 2.16 -5.30
CA GLN A 126 -14.94 1.25 -4.67
C GLN A 126 -14.24 0.38 -3.62
N GLU A 127 -13.15 -0.27 -4.00
CA GLU A 127 -12.35 -1.15 -3.17
C GLU A 127 -11.74 -0.38 -2.00
N CYS A 128 -11.21 0.82 -2.24
CA CYS A 128 -10.66 1.65 -1.19
C CYS A 128 -11.74 2.12 -0.20
N SER A 129 -12.93 2.50 -0.69
CA SER A 129 -14.04 2.98 0.15
C SER A 129 -14.62 1.89 1.05
N SER A 130 -14.54 0.63 0.65
CA SER A 130 -14.92 -0.51 1.51
C SER A 130 -14.12 -0.58 2.81
N LEU A 131 -12.88 -0.07 2.81
CA LEU A 131 -11.95 -0.08 3.95
C LEU A 131 -12.13 1.16 4.84
N ARG A 132 -13.34 1.35 5.39
CA ARG A 132 -13.85 2.61 5.98
C ARG A 132 -12.90 3.34 6.92
N ASP A 133 -12.11 2.63 7.73
CA ASP A 133 -11.26 3.25 8.76
C ASP A 133 -9.76 3.30 8.41
N CYS A 134 -9.36 2.75 7.27
CA CYS A 134 -7.96 2.72 6.85
C CYS A 134 -7.47 4.13 6.45
N ARG A 135 -6.36 4.57 7.07
CA ARG A 135 -5.72 5.89 6.88
C ARG A 135 -4.22 5.85 6.57
N LEU A 136 -3.68 4.69 6.18
CA LEU A 136 -2.23 4.49 6.02
C LEU A 136 -1.58 5.47 5.04
N CYS A 137 -2.20 5.72 3.88
CA CYS A 137 -1.68 6.67 2.90
C CYS A 137 -1.66 8.12 3.42
N LEU A 138 -2.66 8.53 4.20
CA LEU A 138 -2.70 9.85 4.84
C LEU A 138 -1.54 9.99 5.83
N SER A 139 -1.34 9.00 6.70
CA SER A 139 -0.24 9.02 7.68
C SER A 139 1.16 8.88 7.07
N SER A 140 1.25 8.42 5.82
CA SER A 140 2.54 8.24 5.12
C SER A 140 3.00 9.47 4.36
N CYS A 141 2.12 10.46 4.12
CA CYS A 141 2.46 11.62 3.32
C CYS A 141 3.18 12.67 4.19
N PRO A 142 4.48 12.95 3.97
CA PRO A 142 5.21 13.94 4.78
C PRO A 142 4.91 15.39 4.37
N PHE A 143 3.98 15.60 3.43
CA PHE A 143 3.66 16.88 2.82
C PHE A 143 2.18 17.25 2.98
N ASP A 144 1.42 16.48 3.76
CA ASP A 144 -0.03 16.68 4.00
C ASP A 144 -0.88 16.83 2.72
N ALA A 145 -0.42 16.20 1.64
CA ALA A 145 -1.05 16.33 0.32
C ALA A 145 -2.25 15.40 0.11
N ILE A 146 -2.62 14.58 1.10
CA ILE A 146 -3.67 13.57 0.98
C ILE A 146 -4.69 13.76 2.10
N SER A 147 -5.98 13.78 1.76
CA SER A 147 -7.06 13.95 2.74
C SER A 147 -8.28 13.08 2.42
N GLY A 148 -9.11 12.83 3.43
CA GLY A 148 -10.39 12.13 3.28
C GLY A 148 -10.29 10.61 3.05
N LYS A 149 -11.47 9.99 2.90
CA LYS A 149 -11.65 8.57 2.59
C LYS A 149 -12.85 8.43 1.63
N PRO A 150 -12.69 7.94 0.39
CA PRO A 150 -11.41 7.59 -0.26
C PRO A 150 -10.43 8.77 -0.33
N PRO A 151 -9.10 8.51 -0.33
CA PRO A 151 -8.08 9.56 -0.30
C PRO A 151 -8.17 10.44 -1.55
N LYS A 152 -8.18 11.76 -1.33
CA LYS A 152 -8.07 12.78 -2.36
C LYS A 152 -6.68 13.38 -2.29
N VAL A 153 -5.98 13.42 -3.42
CA VAL A 153 -4.66 14.01 -3.53
C VAL A 153 -4.78 15.45 -3.99
N SER A 154 -4.09 16.36 -3.30
CA SER A 154 -4.03 17.77 -3.65
C SER A 154 -3.07 17.99 -4.82
N GLU A 155 -3.58 18.55 -5.91
CA GLU A 155 -2.78 18.94 -7.09
C GLU A 155 -1.72 20.01 -6.76
N ARG A 156 -1.94 20.81 -5.72
CA ARG A 156 -1.06 21.94 -5.36
C ARG A 156 0.09 21.55 -4.43
N SER A 157 -0.15 20.61 -3.52
CA SER A 157 0.81 20.24 -2.47
C SER A 157 1.45 18.87 -2.69
N CYS A 158 0.89 18.03 -3.56
CA CYS A 158 1.51 16.76 -3.87
C CYS A 158 2.77 16.95 -4.72
N LEU A 159 3.90 16.50 -4.19
CA LEU A 159 5.17 16.56 -4.90
C LEU A 159 5.40 15.38 -5.85
N GLU A 160 4.42 14.50 -6.08
CA GLU A 160 4.54 13.34 -6.98
C GLU A 160 5.69 12.38 -6.59
N CYS A 161 5.87 12.12 -5.29
CA CYS A 161 6.91 11.21 -4.81
C CYS A 161 6.51 9.72 -4.83
N GLY A 162 5.21 9.43 -4.71
CA GLY A 162 4.67 8.07 -4.71
C GLY A 162 4.79 7.30 -3.38
N LEU A 163 5.35 7.86 -2.30
CA LEU A 163 5.49 7.14 -1.02
C LEU A 163 4.15 6.55 -0.50
N CYS A 164 3.05 7.27 -0.71
CA CYS A 164 1.72 6.83 -0.27
C CYS A 164 1.20 5.60 -1.02
N THR A 165 1.62 5.37 -2.28
CA THR A 165 1.22 4.19 -3.05
C THR A 165 1.91 2.95 -2.49
N SER A 166 3.16 3.09 -2.07
CA SER A 166 3.92 2.06 -1.33
C SER A 166 3.32 1.74 0.05
N ALA A 167 2.75 2.75 0.72
CA ALA A 167 2.10 2.58 2.02
C ALA A 167 0.71 1.91 1.96
N CYS A 168 0.15 1.67 0.76
CA CYS A 168 -1.16 1.07 0.58
C CYS A 168 -1.06 -0.47 0.55
N PRO A 169 -1.32 -1.22 1.64
CA PRO A 169 -1.08 -2.67 1.68
C PRO A 169 -1.98 -3.45 0.71
N THR A 170 -3.14 -2.88 0.35
CA THR A 170 -4.12 -3.51 -0.55
C THR A 170 -3.93 -3.13 -2.02
N GLY A 171 -2.94 -2.28 -2.34
CA GLY A 171 -2.61 -1.91 -3.72
C GLY A 171 -3.65 -1.04 -4.43
N GLN A 172 -4.57 -0.42 -3.69
CA GLN A 172 -5.69 0.38 -4.24
C GLN A 172 -5.29 1.81 -4.61
N LEU A 173 -4.14 2.29 -4.13
CA LEU A 173 -3.55 3.57 -4.49
C LEU A 173 -2.32 3.30 -5.37
N PHE A 174 -2.23 3.95 -6.53
CA PHE A 174 -1.17 3.74 -7.51
C PHE A 174 -0.91 5.01 -8.31
N THR A 175 0.18 5.06 -9.08
CA THR A 175 0.52 6.23 -9.91
C THR A 175 0.30 5.87 -11.38
N PRO A 176 -0.69 6.45 -12.09
CA PRO A 176 -1.03 6.03 -13.45
C PRO A 176 0.13 6.12 -14.46
N VAL A 177 1.01 7.12 -14.35
CA VAL A 177 2.16 7.28 -15.25
C VAL A 177 3.26 6.23 -15.05
N TYR A 178 3.22 5.47 -13.94
CA TYR A 178 4.03 4.30 -13.66
C TYR A 178 3.11 3.18 -13.19
N ALA A 179 2.17 2.81 -14.06
CA ALA A 179 1.10 1.90 -13.68
C ALA A 179 1.65 0.56 -13.15
N PRO A 180 1.02 -0.01 -12.11
CA PRO A 180 1.43 -1.29 -11.51
C PRO A 180 1.75 -2.38 -12.52
N GLU A 181 0.84 -2.60 -13.45
CA GLU A 181 0.93 -3.67 -14.43
C GLU A 181 2.05 -3.39 -15.44
N ALA A 182 2.23 -2.13 -15.84
CA ALA A 182 3.33 -1.73 -16.71
C ALA A 182 4.69 -2.05 -16.08
N VAL A 183 4.90 -1.67 -14.82
CA VAL A 183 6.16 -1.93 -14.10
C VAL A 183 6.38 -3.43 -13.89
N LYS A 184 5.34 -4.19 -13.51
CA LYS A 184 5.43 -5.65 -13.39
C LYS A 184 5.79 -6.34 -14.71
N ARG A 185 5.18 -5.93 -15.82
CA ARG A 185 5.50 -6.47 -17.15
C ARG A 185 6.92 -6.14 -17.57
N LEU A 186 7.38 -4.91 -17.30
CA LEU A 186 8.77 -4.53 -17.51
C LEU A 186 9.72 -5.46 -16.75
N PHE A 187 9.50 -5.65 -15.45
CA PHE A 187 10.35 -6.53 -14.63
C PHE A 187 10.30 -7.98 -15.09
N ARG A 188 9.12 -8.51 -15.42
CA ARG A 188 8.97 -9.87 -15.95
C ARG A 188 9.76 -10.04 -17.25
N ALA A 189 9.61 -9.11 -18.19
CA ALA A 189 10.32 -9.14 -19.46
C ALA A 189 11.84 -9.03 -19.27
N LEU A 190 12.31 -8.09 -18.43
CA LEU A 190 13.72 -7.93 -18.10
C LEU A 190 14.32 -9.20 -17.46
N ALA A 191 13.60 -9.82 -16.52
CA ALA A 191 14.05 -11.08 -15.91
C ALA A 191 14.14 -12.22 -16.94
N GLN A 192 13.18 -12.32 -17.86
CA GLN A 192 13.15 -13.35 -18.91
C GLN A 192 14.34 -13.25 -19.88
N ILE A 193 14.80 -12.04 -20.17
CA ILE A 193 15.95 -11.80 -21.06
C ILE A 193 17.29 -11.88 -20.31
N GLY A 194 17.28 -12.22 -19.02
CA GLY A 194 18.50 -12.48 -18.24
C GLY A 194 18.99 -11.33 -17.37
N ALA A 195 18.20 -10.25 -17.19
CA ALA A 195 18.56 -9.21 -16.23
C ALA A 195 18.58 -9.79 -14.82
N THR A 196 19.64 -9.52 -14.06
CA THR A 196 19.76 -9.98 -12.66
C THR A 196 19.62 -8.84 -11.65
N ARG A 197 19.92 -7.61 -12.09
CA ARG A 197 19.97 -6.41 -11.25
C ARG A 197 19.37 -5.21 -11.96
N ILE A 198 18.52 -4.49 -11.26
CA ILE A 198 17.85 -3.27 -11.73
C ILE A 198 18.07 -2.18 -10.70
N THR A 199 18.45 -0.99 -11.15
CA THR A 199 18.57 0.19 -10.29
C THR A 199 17.42 1.14 -10.56
N ILE A 200 16.59 1.38 -9.54
CA ILE A 200 15.56 2.41 -9.59
C ILE A 200 16.20 3.76 -9.28
N THR A 201 15.93 4.73 -10.15
CA THR A 201 16.47 6.09 -10.04
C THR A 201 15.43 7.11 -10.50
N CYS A 202 15.76 8.40 -10.39
CA CYS A 202 14.97 9.48 -10.98
C CYS A 202 15.72 10.15 -12.14
N PRO A 203 15.03 10.88 -13.03
CA PRO A 203 15.69 11.53 -14.17
C PRO A 203 16.84 12.47 -13.78
N LEU A 204 16.73 13.15 -12.64
CA LEU A 204 17.79 14.02 -12.15
C LEU A 204 19.00 13.22 -11.67
N ALA A 205 18.79 12.16 -10.89
CA ALA A 205 19.86 11.30 -10.40
C ALA A 205 20.52 10.50 -11.53
N ARG A 206 19.77 10.05 -12.55
CA ARG A 206 20.33 9.32 -13.70
C ARG A 206 21.46 10.08 -14.41
N THR A 207 21.44 11.41 -14.37
CA THR A 207 22.52 12.25 -14.92
C THR A 207 23.90 11.90 -14.33
N ARG A 208 23.95 11.43 -13.08
CA ARG A 208 25.15 11.01 -12.35
C ARG A 208 25.35 9.50 -12.27
N PHE A 209 24.33 8.71 -12.59
CA PHE A 209 24.38 7.25 -12.50
C PHE A 209 25.62 6.69 -13.22
N TYR A 210 25.88 7.13 -14.45
CA TYR A 210 26.97 6.55 -15.24
C TYR A 210 28.38 7.06 -14.89
N SER A 211 28.52 8.08 -14.02
CA SER A 211 29.84 8.46 -13.48
C SER A 211 30.29 7.57 -12.34
N GLU A 212 29.37 6.81 -11.76
CA GLU A 212 29.64 5.85 -10.71
C GLU A 212 29.65 4.43 -11.32
N ARG A 213 30.51 3.54 -10.83
CA ARG A 213 30.54 2.15 -11.29
C ARG A 213 29.32 1.42 -10.72
N HIS A 214 28.20 1.47 -11.44
CA HIS A 214 27.09 0.55 -11.26
C HIS A 214 27.28 -0.64 -12.20
N GLU A 215 28.27 -1.48 -11.91
CA GLU A 215 28.52 -2.70 -12.67
C GLU A 215 27.30 -3.62 -12.56
N GLY A 216 26.77 -4.06 -13.70
CA GLY A 216 25.76 -5.12 -13.71
C GLY A 216 24.30 -4.70 -13.57
N SER A 217 23.96 -3.40 -13.47
CA SER A 217 22.57 -2.98 -13.21
C SER A 217 21.93 -2.14 -14.32
N LEU A 218 20.70 -2.50 -14.71
CA LEU A 218 19.90 -1.72 -15.65
C LEU A 218 19.14 -0.60 -14.94
N PRO A 219 19.32 0.69 -15.30
CA PRO A 219 18.59 1.79 -14.67
C PRO A 219 17.15 1.88 -15.18
N VAL A 220 16.19 1.90 -14.26
CA VAL A 220 14.78 2.20 -14.53
C VAL A 220 14.42 3.54 -13.88
N GLU A 221 13.96 4.48 -14.70
CA GLU A 221 13.58 5.82 -14.24
C GLU A 221 12.13 5.87 -13.76
N LEU A 222 11.95 6.37 -12.54
CA LEU A 222 10.66 6.79 -12.00
C LEU A 222 10.73 8.27 -11.60
N GLN A 223 9.59 8.90 -11.30
CA GLN A 223 9.57 10.29 -10.86
C GLN A 223 10.34 10.48 -9.54
N CYS A 224 10.34 9.46 -8.69
CA CYS A 224 11.11 9.34 -7.46
C CYS A 224 11.34 7.85 -7.18
N ILE A 225 12.42 7.48 -6.50
CA ILE A 225 12.62 6.10 -6.05
C ILE A 225 11.45 5.59 -5.19
N ALA A 226 10.80 6.50 -4.44
CA ALA A 226 9.66 6.18 -3.60
C ALA A 226 8.37 5.85 -4.37
N SER A 227 8.39 6.02 -5.70
CA SER A 227 7.26 5.66 -6.58
C SER A 227 7.23 4.17 -6.92
N LEU A 228 8.32 3.43 -6.73
CA LEU A 228 8.28 1.97 -6.84
C LEU A 228 7.52 1.42 -5.64
N ARG A 229 6.35 0.82 -5.84
CA ARG A 229 5.59 0.28 -4.70
C ARG A 229 6.30 -0.94 -4.12
N VAL A 230 6.07 -1.18 -2.83
CA VAL A 230 6.52 -2.40 -2.15
C VAL A 230 6.06 -3.65 -2.93
N HIS A 231 4.86 -3.59 -3.53
CA HIS A 231 4.32 -4.66 -4.37
C HIS A 231 5.21 -5.00 -5.56
N GLU A 232 5.63 -3.99 -6.34
CA GLU A 232 6.52 -4.20 -7.49
C GLU A 232 7.92 -4.63 -7.05
N PHE A 233 8.42 -4.10 -5.92
CA PHE A 233 9.68 -4.56 -5.34
C PHE A 233 9.63 -6.06 -5.02
N LEU A 234 8.62 -6.51 -4.26
CA LEU A 234 8.48 -7.92 -3.91
C LEU A 234 8.29 -8.82 -5.13
N TYR A 235 7.48 -8.36 -6.09
CA TYR A 235 7.30 -9.06 -7.34
C TYR A 235 8.63 -9.20 -8.11
N ALA A 236 9.47 -8.17 -8.15
CA ALA A 236 10.81 -8.26 -8.72
C ALA A 236 11.69 -9.28 -7.99
N ARG A 237 11.63 -9.33 -6.66
CA ARG A 237 12.37 -10.32 -5.86
C ARG A 237 11.93 -11.75 -6.16
N GLN A 238 10.63 -11.99 -6.36
CA GLN A 238 10.11 -13.30 -6.78
C GLN A 238 10.65 -13.72 -8.15
N LEU A 239 10.88 -12.76 -9.06
CA LEU A 239 11.52 -13.01 -10.36
C LEU A 239 13.03 -13.24 -10.28
N GLY A 240 13.64 -13.13 -9.10
CA GLY A 240 15.08 -13.25 -8.91
C GLY A 240 15.87 -11.98 -9.21
N LEU A 241 15.17 -10.86 -9.44
CA LEU A 241 15.82 -9.57 -9.64
C LEU A 241 16.32 -9.02 -8.30
N THR A 242 17.51 -8.47 -8.32
CA THR A 242 18.02 -7.59 -7.26
C THR A 242 17.63 -6.15 -7.61
N ILE A 243 16.93 -5.48 -6.71
CA ILE A 243 16.54 -4.07 -6.88
C ILE A 243 17.43 -3.20 -6.02
N ASP A 244 18.18 -2.30 -6.67
CA ASP A 244 18.91 -1.24 -5.99
C ASP A 244 18.21 0.10 -6.17
N TYR A 245 18.58 1.06 -5.33
CA TYR A 245 18.09 2.43 -5.39
C TYR A 245 19.27 3.38 -5.56
N TYR A 246 19.20 4.23 -6.58
CA TYR A 246 20.18 5.29 -6.78
C TYR A 246 19.56 6.67 -6.57
N CYS A 247 19.94 7.30 -5.47
CA CYS A 247 19.54 8.64 -5.08
C CYS A 247 20.68 9.23 -4.23
N PRO A 248 21.72 9.79 -4.88
CA PRO A 248 22.94 10.21 -4.20
C PRO A 248 22.67 11.41 -3.29
N ASP A 249 23.49 11.55 -2.24
CA ASP A 249 23.24 12.50 -1.13
C ASP A 249 23.23 13.96 -1.55
N ASP A 250 24.11 14.35 -2.48
CA ASP A 250 24.21 15.70 -3.04
C ASP A 250 22.96 16.10 -3.81
N ILE A 251 22.37 15.19 -4.58
CA ILE A 251 21.09 15.43 -5.26
C ILE A 251 19.93 15.37 -4.27
N ARG A 252 20.00 14.46 -3.30
CA ARG A 252 18.94 14.23 -2.33
C ARG A 252 18.81 15.37 -1.33
N SER A 253 19.89 16.01 -0.90
CA SER A 253 19.89 17.10 0.09
C SER A 253 19.02 18.27 -0.34
N ASP A 254 19.09 18.62 -1.62
CA ASP A 254 18.35 19.74 -2.22
C ASP A 254 17.01 19.32 -2.85
N CYS A 255 16.67 18.04 -2.79
CA CYS A 255 15.46 17.52 -3.41
C CYS A 255 14.21 17.86 -2.55
N PRO A 256 13.15 18.45 -3.13
CA PRO A 256 11.91 18.72 -2.38
C PRO A 256 11.22 17.42 -1.91
N ARG A 257 11.57 16.27 -2.51
CA ARG A 257 11.04 14.95 -2.15
C ARG A 257 11.93 14.18 -1.17
N ARG A 258 12.97 14.83 -0.61
CA ARG A 258 13.98 14.20 0.26
C ARG A 258 13.38 13.31 1.34
N LYS A 259 12.43 13.86 2.11
CA LYS A 259 11.79 13.13 3.21
C LYS A 259 11.10 11.85 2.73
N ALA A 260 10.43 11.90 1.58
CA ALA A 260 9.79 10.73 1.00
C ALA A 260 10.80 9.67 0.54
N ALA A 261 11.92 10.08 -0.06
CA ALA A 261 13.00 9.17 -0.46
C ALA A 261 13.69 8.51 0.75
N GLU A 262 13.97 9.28 1.82
CA GLU A 262 14.53 8.79 3.07
C GLU A 262 13.62 7.76 3.75
N ASP A 263 12.33 8.09 3.91
CA ASP A 263 11.35 7.19 4.52
C ASP A 263 11.15 5.92 3.70
N TYR A 264 11.19 6.04 2.37
CA TYR A 264 11.10 4.88 1.49
C TYR A 264 12.32 3.95 1.61
N ILE A 265 13.54 4.48 1.58
CA ILE A 265 14.77 3.68 1.74
C ILE A 265 14.76 2.97 3.09
N ALA A 266 14.36 3.66 4.16
CA ALA A 266 14.25 3.06 5.48
C ALA A 266 13.21 1.92 5.51
N MET A 267 12.06 2.09 4.83
CA MET A 267 11.05 1.05 4.69
C MET A 267 11.57 -0.17 3.91
N MET A 268 12.33 0.02 2.83
CA MET A 268 12.91 -1.09 2.05
C MET A 268 14.00 -1.84 2.84
N ARG A 269 14.83 -1.14 3.61
CA ARG A 269 15.81 -1.79 4.51
C ARG A 269 15.14 -2.64 5.58
N GLU A 270 14.06 -2.14 6.17
CA GLU A 270 13.24 -2.91 7.11
C GLU A 270 12.64 -4.14 6.42
N LEU A 271 12.18 -4.01 5.18
CA LEU A 271 11.67 -5.12 4.39
C LEU A 271 12.71 -6.20 4.09
N ASP A 272 13.89 -5.81 3.61
CA ASP A 272 15.00 -6.73 3.37
C ASP A 272 15.41 -7.50 4.62
N SER A 273 15.23 -6.92 5.81
CA SER A 273 15.55 -7.58 7.07
C SER A 273 14.61 -8.73 7.43
N ILE A 274 13.39 -8.77 6.87
CA ILE A 274 12.35 -9.76 7.21
C ILE A 274 12.02 -10.75 6.09
N ILE A 275 12.53 -10.54 4.87
CA ILE A 275 12.31 -11.44 3.72
C ILE A 275 13.54 -12.32 3.39
N LYS A 276 13.32 -13.37 2.59
CA LYS A 276 14.36 -14.22 2.00
C LYS A 276 15.00 -13.51 0.78
N PRO A 277 16.29 -13.78 0.48
CA PRO A 277 17.02 -13.05 -0.55
C PRO A 277 16.82 -13.51 -2.02
N VAL A 278 16.02 -14.54 -2.33
CA VAL A 278 16.01 -15.17 -3.67
C VAL A 278 14.62 -15.60 -4.14
N ALA A 279 14.44 -15.63 -5.47
CA ALA A 279 13.30 -16.07 -6.27
C ALA A 279 12.60 -17.30 -5.72
N GLN A 280 11.29 -17.20 -5.63
CA GLN A 280 10.39 -18.28 -5.24
C GLN A 280 9.26 -18.36 -6.26
N THR A 281 8.19 -19.08 -5.91
CA THR A 281 6.95 -19.09 -6.67
C THR A 281 6.49 -17.67 -7.01
N ILE A 282 6.37 -17.38 -8.30
CA ILE A 282 5.86 -16.10 -8.80
C ILE A 282 4.36 -16.06 -8.55
N VAL A 283 3.89 -15.03 -7.85
CA VAL A 283 2.48 -14.81 -7.54
C VAL A 283 2.05 -13.46 -8.11
N ASP A 284 1.08 -13.47 -9.03
CA ASP A 284 0.51 -12.22 -9.53
C ASP A 284 -0.61 -11.72 -8.62
N ALA A 285 -0.25 -10.92 -7.62
CA ALA A 285 -1.18 -10.35 -6.66
C ALA A 285 -1.04 -8.83 -6.56
N SER A 286 -2.08 -8.17 -6.04
CA SER A 286 -2.07 -6.74 -5.74
C SER A 286 -1.98 -6.44 -4.24
N THR A 287 -2.00 -7.46 -3.39
CA THR A 287 -1.92 -7.31 -1.94
C THR A 287 -0.51 -7.59 -1.44
N LEU A 288 -0.09 -6.86 -0.42
CA LEU A 288 1.24 -6.98 0.16
C LEU A 288 1.48 -8.38 0.74
N GLY A 289 0.50 -8.93 1.47
CA GLY A 289 0.62 -10.25 2.09
C GLY A 289 0.86 -11.39 1.08
N ALA A 290 0.12 -11.42 -0.03
CA ALA A 290 0.28 -12.48 -1.04
C ALA A 290 1.63 -12.39 -1.79
N LEU A 291 2.17 -11.18 -1.97
CA LEU A 291 3.50 -11.00 -2.58
C LEU A 291 4.64 -11.31 -1.60
N LEU A 292 4.45 -11.00 -0.32
CA LEU A 292 5.38 -11.37 0.74
C LEU A 292 5.40 -12.87 1.00
N GLU A 293 4.29 -13.57 0.73
CA GLU A 293 4.11 -14.92 1.22
C GLU A 293 5.20 -15.89 0.77
N PRO A 294 5.55 -15.97 -0.53
CA PRO A 294 6.68 -16.77 -0.93
C PRO A 294 7.92 -16.38 -0.11
N LEU A 295 8.17 -15.07 0.04
CA LEU A 295 9.42 -14.47 0.53
C LEU A 295 9.57 -14.49 2.06
N ALA A 296 8.58 -14.97 2.78
CA ALA A 296 8.59 -15.00 4.23
C ALA A 296 9.68 -15.93 4.81
N ARG A 297 10.28 -15.52 5.92
CA ARG A 297 11.18 -16.36 6.73
C ARG A 297 10.37 -17.31 7.62
N GLU A 298 10.99 -18.44 7.97
CA GLU A 298 10.39 -19.45 8.86
C GLU A 298 10.46 -19.09 10.34
N GLU A 299 11.07 -17.95 10.67
CA GLU A 299 11.23 -17.48 12.03
C GLU A 299 9.87 -17.15 12.68
N ASP A 300 9.57 -17.82 13.80
CA ASP A 300 8.34 -17.65 14.56
C ASP A 300 8.51 -16.66 15.71
N THR A 301 8.98 -15.46 15.40
CA THR A 301 9.19 -14.39 16.37
C THR A 301 8.44 -13.14 15.92
N TRP A 302 7.88 -12.40 16.88
CA TRP A 302 7.31 -11.09 16.61
C TRP A 302 8.43 -10.04 16.63
N ALA A 303 8.57 -9.33 15.52
CA ALA A 303 9.45 -8.17 15.39
C ALA A 303 8.60 -6.90 15.27
N ASP A 304 8.98 -5.87 16.04
CA ASP A 304 8.39 -4.54 15.89
C ASP A 304 8.87 -3.89 14.59
N LEU A 305 7.98 -3.11 13.98
CA LEU A 305 8.23 -2.41 12.72
C LEU A 305 7.98 -0.92 12.87
N GLU A 306 8.82 -0.11 12.24
CA GLU A 306 8.67 1.34 12.20
C GLU A 306 7.83 1.78 11.00
N ARG A 307 8.04 1.21 9.81
CA ARG A 307 7.53 1.80 8.56
C ARG A 307 6.60 0.89 7.77
N LEU A 308 6.91 -0.39 7.67
CA LEU A 308 6.13 -1.34 6.91
C LEU A 308 4.70 -1.47 7.44
N PRO A 309 3.68 -1.50 6.56
CA PRO A 309 2.28 -1.56 6.95
C PRO A 309 1.83 -3.00 7.30
N LEU A 310 2.61 -3.69 8.13
CA LEU A 310 2.27 -4.99 8.72
C LEU A 310 1.93 -4.81 10.20
N PHE A 311 0.91 -5.53 10.67
CA PHE A 311 0.32 -5.26 11.98
C PHE A 311 -0.08 -6.51 12.75
N ARG A 312 0.04 -6.40 14.07
CA ARG A 312 -0.54 -7.30 15.06
C ARG A 312 -1.67 -6.60 15.79
N VAL A 313 -2.72 -7.34 16.11
CA VAL A 313 -3.76 -6.88 17.03
C VAL A 313 -3.51 -7.46 18.41
N ASP A 314 -3.18 -6.60 19.37
CA ASP A 314 -3.04 -6.96 20.77
C ASP A 314 -4.38 -6.84 21.49
N VAL A 315 -4.73 -7.86 22.26
CA VAL A 315 -5.97 -7.89 23.04
C VAL A 315 -5.65 -7.91 24.52
N ASP A 316 -6.09 -6.88 25.22
CA ASP A 316 -6.12 -6.81 26.68
C ASP A 316 -7.15 -7.81 27.19
N LYS A 317 -6.64 -8.92 27.74
CA LYS A 317 -7.47 -10.04 28.20
C LYS A 317 -8.33 -9.66 29.41
N ASP A 318 -7.99 -8.62 30.16
CA ASP A 318 -8.76 -8.24 31.34
C ASP A 318 -9.93 -7.32 30.97
N LYS A 319 -9.80 -6.56 29.88
CA LYS A 319 -10.88 -5.71 29.36
C LYS A 319 -11.77 -6.41 28.33
N CYS A 320 -11.24 -7.40 27.61
CA CYS A 320 -11.99 -8.03 26.52
C CYS A 320 -13.16 -8.88 27.03
N THR A 321 -14.37 -8.50 26.62
CA THR A 321 -15.62 -9.19 26.96
C THR A 321 -16.07 -10.25 25.96
N LEU A 322 -15.30 -10.46 24.88
CA LEU A 322 -15.64 -11.37 23.78
C LEU A 322 -17.00 -11.03 23.14
N CYS A 323 -17.37 -9.74 23.10
CA CYS A 323 -18.65 -9.27 22.54
C CYS A 323 -18.78 -9.42 21.02
N GLY A 324 -17.68 -9.68 20.31
CA GLY A 324 -17.68 -9.89 18.86
C GLY A 324 -17.73 -8.63 17.99
N ALA A 325 -17.82 -7.43 18.58
CA ALA A 325 -17.87 -6.17 17.80
C ALA A 325 -16.69 -6.04 16.82
N CYS A 326 -15.47 -6.36 17.28
CA CYS A 326 -14.27 -6.33 16.44
C CYS A 326 -14.31 -7.35 15.30
N ALA A 327 -14.73 -8.60 15.57
CA ALA A 327 -14.85 -9.66 14.57
C ALA A 327 -15.89 -9.31 13.50
N ASN A 328 -17.07 -8.83 13.91
CA ASN A 328 -18.15 -8.41 13.00
C ASN A 328 -17.77 -7.22 12.12
N SER A 329 -16.89 -6.35 12.61
CA SER A 329 -16.43 -5.16 11.89
C SER A 329 -15.21 -5.39 10.98
N CYS A 330 -14.58 -6.56 11.06
CA CYS A 330 -13.32 -6.82 10.36
C CYS A 330 -13.56 -7.09 8.87
N PRO A 331 -13.14 -6.20 7.95
CA PRO A 331 -13.48 -6.33 6.53
C PRO A 331 -12.78 -7.51 5.84
N THR A 332 -11.68 -7.99 6.42
CA THR A 332 -10.89 -9.11 5.90
C THR A 332 -11.06 -10.38 6.70
N HIS A 333 -11.95 -10.38 7.71
CA HIS A 333 -12.14 -11.51 8.63
C HIS A 333 -10.84 -11.98 9.32
N ALA A 334 -9.87 -11.07 9.51
CA ALA A 334 -8.65 -11.34 10.28
C ALA A 334 -8.95 -11.58 11.76
N LEU A 335 -10.10 -11.12 12.28
CA LEU A 335 -10.61 -11.45 13.60
C LEU A 335 -11.89 -12.25 13.46
N ILE A 336 -11.95 -13.41 14.10
CA ILE A 336 -13.13 -14.30 14.08
C ILE A 336 -13.48 -14.67 15.51
N LEU A 337 -14.75 -14.52 15.87
CA LEU A 337 -15.29 -15.02 17.14
C LEU A 337 -15.97 -16.37 16.87
N THR A 338 -15.48 -17.42 17.52
CA THR A 338 -16.07 -18.77 17.44
C THR A 338 -16.71 -19.16 18.77
N ARG A 339 -17.72 -20.02 18.69
CA ARG A 339 -18.41 -20.62 19.84
C ARG A 339 -18.32 -22.13 19.75
N GLY A 340 -17.60 -22.74 20.70
CA GLY A 340 -17.61 -24.17 20.99
C GLY A 340 -18.01 -24.39 22.44
N ASP A 341 -17.20 -25.12 23.20
CA ASP A 341 -17.34 -25.24 24.68
C ASP A 341 -17.09 -23.91 25.41
N GLN A 342 -16.43 -22.97 24.74
CA GLN A 342 -16.16 -21.61 25.18
C GLN A 342 -16.17 -20.64 24.00
N TYR A 343 -16.22 -19.35 24.28
CA TYR A 343 -16.02 -18.29 23.29
C TYR A 343 -14.53 -18.07 23.06
N SER A 344 -14.11 -18.07 21.80
CA SER A 344 -12.71 -17.82 21.41
C SER A 344 -12.64 -16.77 20.32
N LEU A 345 -11.90 -15.69 20.57
CA LEU A 345 -11.54 -14.70 19.56
C LEU A 345 -10.18 -15.08 18.97
N SER A 346 -10.15 -15.42 17.70
CA SER A 346 -8.92 -15.75 16.97
C SER A 346 -8.48 -14.60 16.07
N PHE A 347 -7.18 -14.45 15.89
CA PHE A 347 -6.56 -13.48 14.99
C PHE A 347 -5.68 -14.17 13.95
N ASN A 348 -5.85 -13.82 12.69
CA ASN A 348 -5.03 -14.25 11.57
C ASN A 348 -4.16 -13.07 11.08
N HIS A 349 -2.83 -13.24 11.12
CA HIS A 349 -1.89 -12.17 10.76
C HIS A 349 -1.90 -11.85 9.26
N SER A 350 -1.86 -12.88 8.40
CA SER A 350 -1.81 -12.72 6.93
C SER A 350 -3.03 -12.00 6.35
N SER A 351 -4.18 -12.08 7.02
CA SER A 351 -5.43 -11.41 6.61
C SER A 351 -5.54 -9.98 7.15
N CYS A 352 -4.69 -9.55 8.09
CA CYS A 352 -4.79 -8.23 8.70
C CYS A 352 -4.17 -7.15 7.81
N ILE A 353 -5.00 -6.19 7.39
CA ILE A 353 -4.55 -5.03 6.59
C ILE A 353 -4.25 -3.77 7.42
N GLY A 354 -4.29 -3.87 8.75
CA GLY A 354 -4.01 -2.73 9.64
C GLY A 354 -4.99 -1.57 9.57
N CYS A 355 -6.24 -1.80 9.14
CA CYS A 355 -7.23 -0.73 8.95
C CYS A 355 -7.71 -0.06 10.25
N ASN A 356 -7.35 -0.60 11.41
CA ASN A 356 -7.66 -0.07 12.75
C ASN A 356 -9.17 -0.03 13.12
N THR A 357 -10.04 -0.65 12.32
CA THR A 357 -11.49 -0.74 12.62
C THR A 357 -11.76 -1.43 13.95
N CYS A 358 -11.09 -2.56 14.22
CA CYS A 358 -11.32 -3.38 15.42
C CYS A 358 -11.05 -2.64 16.74
N VAL A 359 -10.06 -1.74 16.76
CA VAL A 359 -9.73 -0.88 17.90
C VAL A 359 -10.83 0.14 18.14
N ARG A 360 -11.30 0.80 17.06
CA ARG A 360 -12.32 1.85 17.14
C ARG A 360 -13.68 1.35 17.58
N VAL A 361 -14.09 0.14 17.17
CA VAL A 361 -15.41 -0.40 17.51
C VAL A 361 -15.45 -1.09 18.88
N CYS A 362 -14.31 -1.23 19.56
CA CYS A 362 -14.27 -1.94 20.84
C CYS A 362 -14.88 -1.08 21.97
N PRO A 363 -16.00 -1.49 22.57
CA PRO A 363 -16.64 -0.70 23.64
C PRO A 363 -15.85 -0.69 24.95
N GLU A 364 -14.92 -1.62 25.13
CA GLU A 364 -14.08 -1.73 26.33
C GLU A 364 -12.65 -1.20 26.11
N ALA A 365 -12.35 -0.66 24.93
CA ALA A 365 -10.99 -0.25 24.54
C ALA A 365 -9.93 -1.33 24.80
N ALA A 366 -10.31 -2.60 24.53
CA ALA A 366 -9.50 -3.78 24.82
C ALA A 366 -8.52 -4.17 23.71
N LEU A 367 -8.56 -3.50 22.55
CA LEU A 367 -7.70 -3.84 21.41
C LEU A 367 -6.72 -2.69 21.13
N ARG A 368 -5.49 -3.05 20.78
CA ARG A 368 -4.45 -2.14 20.29
C ARG A 368 -3.89 -2.68 18.99
N LEU A 369 -3.65 -1.80 18.01
CA LEU A 369 -2.95 -2.14 16.78
C LEU A 369 -1.46 -1.83 16.97
N ALA A 370 -0.60 -2.84 16.86
CA ALA A 370 0.85 -2.71 16.90
C ALA A 370 1.41 -2.90 15.49
N ARG A 371 2.37 -2.07 15.09
CA ARG A 371 3.07 -2.21 13.81
C ARG A 371 4.20 -3.23 14.04
N ALA A 372 3.97 -4.45 13.60
CA ALA A 372 4.78 -5.61 13.92
C ALA A 372 4.49 -6.73 12.92
N THR A 373 5.46 -7.61 12.73
CA THR A 373 5.32 -8.81 11.88
C THR A 373 5.84 -10.04 12.59
N ASN A 374 5.22 -11.17 12.28
CA ASN A 374 5.82 -12.48 12.49
C ASN A 374 6.00 -13.10 11.11
N PRO A 375 7.25 -13.23 10.61
CA PRO A 375 7.52 -13.73 9.27
C PRO A 375 6.80 -15.06 8.97
N ARG A 376 6.82 -16.02 9.90
CA ARG A 376 6.14 -17.31 9.71
C ARG A 376 4.63 -17.18 9.52
N LEU A 377 4.00 -16.18 10.15
CA LEU A 377 2.55 -15.97 10.10
C LEU A 377 2.08 -15.13 8.89
N LEU A 378 2.99 -14.61 8.07
CA LEU A 378 2.64 -13.80 6.87
C LEU A 378 1.90 -14.62 5.80
N THR A 379 2.15 -15.93 5.77
CA THR A 379 1.60 -16.89 4.80
C THR A 379 0.52 -17.76 5.41
N SER A 380 0.53 -17.84 6.74
CA SER A 380 -0.23 -18.84 7.44
C SER A 380 -1.71 -18.47 7.46
N LYS A 381 -2.54 -19.45 7.14
CA LYS A 381 -3.97 -19.41 7.46
C LYS A 381 -4.21 -19.68 8.95
N GLU A 382 -3.18 -20.02 9.70
CA GLU A 382 -3.27 -20.19 11.14
C GLU A 382 -3.80 -18.92 11.79
N SER A 383 -4.78 -19.12 12.64
CA SER A 383 -5.25 -18.09 13.55
C SER A 383 -4.83 -18.49 14.94
N PHE A 384 -4.27 -17.55 15.71
CA PHE A 384 -3.99 -17.80 17.11
C PHE A 384 -5.10 -17.20 17.98
N ILE A 385 -5.30 -17.79 19.15
CA ILE A 385 -6.31 -17.36 20.10
C ILE A 385 -5.83 -16.08 20.80
N ALA A 386 -6.51 -14.97 20.52
CA ALA A 386 -6.22 -13.68 21.13
C ALA A 386 -6.89 -13.53 22.52
N ALA A 387 -8.12 -14.03 22.67
CA ALA A 387 -8.84 -14.04 23.95
C ALA A 387 -9.86 -15.18 24.01
N GLN A 388 -10.19 -15.64 25.23
CA GLN A 388 -11.22 -16.65 25.47
C GLN A 388 -12.08 -16.29 26.68
N SER A 389 -13.30 -16.84 26.71
CA SER A 389 -14.20 -16.75 27.85
C SER A 389 -15.06 -18.01 27.92
N PRO A 390 -15.26 -18.60 29.11
CA PRO A 390 -16.30 -19.61 29.32
C PRO A 390 -17.69 -19.07 28.98
N ILE A 391 -18.64 -19.99 28.83
CA ILE A 391 -20.05 -19.66 28.59
C ILE A 391 -20.75 -19.43 29.93
N ALA A 392 -21.30 -18.24 30.13
CA ALA A 392 -22.21 -17.99 31.24
C ALA A 392 -23.53 -18.74 31.03
N ARG A 393 -24.00 -19.39 32.09
CA ARG A 393 -25.28 -20.11 32.11
C ARG A 393 -26.25 -19.42 33.07
N CYS A 394 -27.53 -19.47 32.72
CA CYS A 394 -28.63 -18.99 33.54
C CYS A 394 -28.63 -19.72 34.88
N ARG A 395 -28.61 -18.98 35.99
CA ARG A 395 -28.60 -19.57 37.35
C ARG A 395 -29.88 -20.34 37.68
N SER A 396 -30.98 -20.10 36.97
CA SER A 396 -32.27 -20.78 37.18
C SER A 396 -32.46 -22.02 36.32
N CYS A 397 -32.11 -21.97 35.02
CA CYS A 397 -32.43 -23.05 34.07
C CYS A 397 -31.22 -23.62 33.31
N GLY A 398 -30.02 -23.10 33.52
CA GLY A 398 -28.79 -23.56 32.84
C GLY A 398 -28.64 -23.11 31.38
N LYS A 399 -29.65 -22.41 30.80
CA LYS A 399 -29.60 -21.86 29.43
C LYS A 399 -28.41 -20.92 29.25
N GLU A 400 -27.72 -21.02 28.11
CA GLU A 400 -26.58 -20.17 27.80
C GLU A 400 -26.99 -18.70 27.63
N LEU A 401 -26.18 -17.80 28.19
CA LEU A 401 -26.40 -16.35 28.14
C LEU A 401 -25.43 -15.65 27.18
N GLY A 402 -24.20 -16.14 27.09
CA GLY A 402 -23.13 -15.51 26.31
C GLY A 402 -21.76 -15.71 26.96
N PRO A 403 -20.75 -14.92 26.57
CA PRO A 403 -19.44 -14.94 27.22
C PRO A 403 -19.56 -14.53 28.69
N GLU A 404 -19.06 -15.35 29.61
CA GLU A 404 -19.07 -15.06 31.04
C GLU A 404 -18.37 -13.73 31.37
N ARG A 405 -17.29 -13.40 30.67
CA ARG A 405 -16.61 -12.09 30.82
C ARG A 405 -17.51 -10.90 30.49
N MET A 406 -18.43 -11.03 29.54
CA MET A 406 -19.42 -9.99 29.25
C MET A 406 -20.40 -9.81 30.41
N ILE A 407 -20.93 -10.90 30.95
CA ILE A 407 -21.88 -10.85 32.08
C ILE A 407 -21.22 -10.24 33.32
N LYS A 408 -19.99 -10.69 33.65
CA LYS A 408 -19.20 -10.12 34.76
C LYS A 408 -18.92 -8.64 34.56
N ARG A 409 -18.60 -8.22 33.34
CA ARG A 409 -18.35 -6.80 33.04
C ARG A 409 -19.60 -5.94 33.22
N LEU A 410 -20.78 -6.45 32.84
CA LEU A 410 -22.05 -5.78 33.09
C LEU A 410 -22.36 -5.70 34.59
N GLU A 411 -22.11 -6.78 35.33
CA GLU A 411 -22.23 -6.82 36.80
C GLU A 411 -21.37 -5.74 37.46
N GLU A 412 -20.09 -5.66 37.11
CA GLU A 412 -19.16 -4.66 37.62
C GLU A 412 -19.62 -3.23 37.32
N LYS A 413 -20.06 -2.95 36.09
CA LYS A 413 -20.51 -1.61 35.69
C LYS A 413 -21.78 -1.21 36.45
N LEU A 414 -22.76 -2.11 36.55
CA LEU A 414 -24.00 -1.86 37.28
C LEU A 414 -23.75 -1.70 38.79
N ALA A 415 -22.87 -2.52 39.38
CA ALA A 415 -22.50 -2.41 40.78
C ALA A 415 -21.83 -1.06 41.07
N ARG A 416 -20.93 -0.60 40.19
CA ARG A 416 -20.32 0.74 40.31
C ARG A 416 -21.32 1.88 40.16
N SER A 417 -22.38 1.68 39.39
CA SER A 417 -23.49 2.63 39.26
C SER A 417 -24.49 2.59 40.42
N GLY A 418 -24.27 1.76 41.44
CA GLY A 418 -25.15 1.64 42.60
C GLY A 418 -26.42 0.82 42.35
N ALA A 419 -26.42 -0.05 41.33
CA ALA A 419 -27.57 -0.90 41.05
C ALA A 419 -27.87 -1.85 42.24
N PRO A 420 -29.16 -2.05 42.58
CA PRO A 420 -29.53 -2.92 43.69
C PRO A 420 -29.18 -4.38 43.38
N ARG A 421 -29.00 -5.19 44.44
CA ARG A 421 -28.62 -6.60 44.34
C ARG A 421 -29.57 -7.42 43.45
N SER A 422 -30.87 -7.12 43.45
CA SER A 422 -31.86 -7.77 42.59
C SER A 422 -31.55 -7.59 41.09
N VAL A 423 -31.08 -6.41 40.68
CA VAL A 423 -30.66 -6.13 39.30
C VAL A 423 -29.38 -6.91 38.96
N LEU A 424 -28.41 -6.98 39.87
CA LEU A 424 -27.17 -7.76 39.70
C LEU A 424 -27.44 -9.28 39.64
N GLU A 425 -28.43 -9.78 40.36
CA GLU A 425 -28.83 -11.18 40.25
C GLU A 425 -29.59 -11.43 38.94
N SER A 426 -30.37 -10.45 38.47
CA SER A 426 -31.15 -10.58 37.23
C SER A 426 -30.27 -10.77 35.99
N ILE A 427 -29.09 -10.14 35.89
CA ILE A 427 -28.23 -10.25 34.70
C ILE A 427 -27.72 -11.68 34.44
N TRP A 428 -27.75 -12.55 35.47
CA TRP A 428 -27.42 -13.97 35.39
C TRP A 428 -28.63 -14.86 35.06
N LEU A 429 -29.76 -14.27 34.65
CA LEU A 429 -30.96 -14.97 34.21
C LEU A 429 -31.23 -14.77 32.72
N CYS A 430 -31.73 -15.80 32.04
CA CYS A 430 -32.18 -15.70 30.65
C CYS A 430 -33.47 -14.86 30.55
N PRO A 431 -33.84 -14.33 29.36
CA PRO A 431 -35.06 -13.52 29.20
C PRO A 431 -36.33 -14.19 29.73
N GLU A 432 -36.47 -15.50 29.56
CA GLU A 432 -37.62 -16.29 30.04
C GLU A 432 -37.66 -16.38 31.57
N CYS A 433 -36.52 -16.68 32.21
CA CYS A 433 -36.43 -16.73 33.67
C CYS A 433 -36.57 -15.35 34.32
N LYS A 434 -36.11 -14.28 33.65
CA LYS A 434 -36.37 -12.90 34.10
C LYS A 434 -37.86 -12.60 34.12
N ALA A 435 -38.58 -12.91 33.04
CA ALA A 435 -40.02 -12.69 32.96
C ALA A 435 -40.78 -13.46 34.05
N LYS A 436 -40.44 -14.74 34.26
CA LYS A 436 -41.04 -15.56 35.34
C LYS A 436 -40.78 -14.98 36.74
N ALA A 437 -39.55 -14.56 37.03
CA ALA A 437 -39.20 -13.98 38.32
C ALA A 437 -39.99 -12.67 38.58
N SER A 438 -40.12 -11.80 37.56
CA SER A 438 -40.92 -10.58 37.67
C SER A 438 -42.42 -10.87 37.85
N GLU A 439 -42.95 -11.90 37.20
CA GLU A 439 -44.35 -12.31 37.36
C GLU A 439 -44.62 -12.86 38.77
N GLU A 440 -43.71 -13.68 39.31
CA GLU A 440 -43.80 -14.19 40.68
C GLU A 440 -43.69 -13.07 41.72
N GLU A 441 -42.81 -12.09 41.50
CA GLU A 441 -42.67 -10.91 42.36
C GLU A 441 -43.94 -10.05 42.32
N PHE A 442 -44.52 -9.82 41.14
CA PHE A 442 -45.79 -9.11 40.98
C PHE A 442 -46.95 -9.83 41.67
N LYS A 443 -47.06 -11.16 41.52
CA LYS A 443 -48.06 -11.99 42.22
C LYS A 443 -47.89 -11.93 43.75
N ARG A 444 -46.66 -11.93 44.26
CA ARG A 444 -46.39 -11.76 45.71
C ARG A 444 -46.82 -10.39 46.22
N LEU A 445 -46.56 -9.32 45.46
CA LEU A 445 -46.99 -7.97 45.81
C LEU A 445 -48.52 -7.83 45.83
N LEU A 446 -49.22 -8.41 44.85
CA LEU A 446 -50.68 -8.42 44.83
C LEU A 446 -51.26 -9.25 45.99
N GLY A 447 -50.67 -10.40 46.30
CA GLY A 447 -51.08 -11.25 47.42
C GLY A 447 -50.76 -10.67 48.81
N ALA A 448 -49.88 -9.67 48.91
CA ALA A 448 -49.59 -8.95 50.15
C ALA A 448 -50.47 -7.70 50.37
N LEU A 449 -51.24 -7.30 49.34
CA LEU A 449 -52.20 -6.18 49.38
C LEU A 449 -53.64 -6.65 49.62
N SER A 450 -53.90 -7.95 49.46
CA SER A 450 -55.11 -8.67 49.88
C SER A 450 -54.95 -9.24 51.28
#